data_AF-A0A1I4UX42-F1
#
_entry.id   AF-A0A1I4UX42-F1
#
_cell.length_a   1.000
_cell.length_b   1.000
_cell.length_c   1.000
_cell.angle_alpha   90.00
_cell.angle_beta   90.00
_cell.angle_gamma   90.00
#
_symmetry.space_group_name_H-M   'P 1'
#
loop_
_entity.id
_entity.type
_entity.pdbx_description
1 polymer ?
#
loop_
_entity_poly.entity_id
_entity_poly.type
_entity_poly.pdbx_seq_one_letter_code
_entity_poly.pdbx_strand_id
1 'polypeptide(L)'
;MIVTFDGSPVSVIRDTEISVDSPFKETTLLSGKTYIQASPEQKFARTFECYTEVFSEISTLLGKLGSPGTLVIDSDSYTSCYIVPPLKYKELIMGSGKYTYTISFGRHTA
;
A
#
# COMPACT_ATOMS: atom_id res chain seq x y z
N MET A 1 13.22 -0.75 -8.93
CA MET A 1 12.29 0.16 -8.25
C MET A 1 12.86 0.48 -6.89
N ILE A 2 12.95 1.77 -6.55
CA ILE A 2 13.44 2.24 -5.25
C ILE A 2 12.23 2.78 -4.50
N VAL A 3 11.87 2.18 -3.37
CA VAL A 3 10.74 2.65 -2.56
C VAL A 3 11.24 3.01 -1.17
N THR A 4 10.85 4.19 -0.69
CA THR A 4 11.07 4.59 0.70
C THR A 4 9.79 5.14 1.31
N PHE A 5 9.60 4.90 2.60
CA PHE A 5 8.53 5.51 3.36
C PHE A 5 9.10 6.26 4.56
N ASP A 6 8.95 7.60 4.51
CA ASP A 6 9.42 8.50 5.55
C ASP A 6 10.92 8.27 5.84
N GLY A 7 11.72 8.19 4.76
CA GLY A 7 13.16 7.92 4.79
C GLY A 7 13.56 6.47 5.08
N SER A 8 12.64 5.58 5.46
CA SER A 8 12.94 4.15 5.65
C SER A 8 12.84 3.39 4.32
N PRO A 9 13.82 2.55 3.96
CA PRO A 9 13.74 1.75 2.75
C PRO A 9 12.62 0.71 2.83
N VAL A 10 12.05 0.39 1.67
CA VAL A 10 11.09 -0.72 1.47
C VAL A 10 11.63 -1.61 0.36
N SER A 11 12.03 -2.83 0.70
CA SER A 11 12.68 -3.80 -0.19
C SER A 11 11.66 -4.48 -1.10
N VAL A 12 11.17 -3.73 -2.10
CA VAL A 12 10.14 -4.20 -3.02
C VAL A 12 10.70 -5.10 -4.11
N ILE A 13 10.01 -6.23 -4.36
CA ILE A 13 10.27 -7.14 -5.48
C ILE A 13 9.43 -6.73 -6.69
N ARG A 14 8.13 -6.47 -6.47
CA ARG A 14 7.17 -6.11 -7.53
C ARG A 14 5.97 -5.35 -6.98
N ASP A 15 5.34 -4.61 -7.87
CA ASP A 15 3.98 -4.09 -7.67
C ASP A 15 2.98 -5.24 -7.67
N THR A 16 2.06 -5.24 -6.72
CA THR A 16 0.81 -5.99 -6.87
C THR A 16 -0.16 -5.04 -7.54
N GLU A 17 -0.30 -5.16 -8.85
CA GLU A 17 -1.37 -4.62 -9.73
C GLU A 17 -2.02 -3.29 -9.30
N ILE A 18 -1.96 -2.27 -10.16
CA ILE A 18 -2.60 -0.97 -9.90
C ILE A 18 -4.12 -1.15 -9.84
N SER A 19 -4.68 -1.24 -8.64
CA SER A 19 -6.12 -1.23 -8.42
C SER A 19 -6.62 0.22 -8.36
N VAL A 20 -7.47 0.59 -9.33
CA VAL A 20 -8.19 1.86 -9.30
C VAL A 20 -9.45 1.65 -8.46
N ASP A 21 -9.32 1.87 -7.15
CA ASP A 21 -10.47 1.95 -6.25
C ASP A 21 -11.00 3.40 -6.30
N SER A 22 -12.16 3.61 -6.92
CA SER A 22 -12.87 4.89 -6.86
C SER A 22 -14.16 4.69 -6.08
N PRO A 23 -14.48 5.55 -5.09
CA PRO A 23 -15.78 5.53 -4.44
C PRO A 23 -16.89 5.64 -5.48
N PHE A 24 -17.85 4.71 -5.45
CA PHE A 24 -19.01 4.76 -6.33
C PHE A 24 -20.31 4.57 -5.56
N LYS A 25 -21.39 5.14 -6.10
CA LYS A 25 -22.77 4.85 -5.69
C LYS A 25 -23.40 3.97 -6.75
N GLU A 26 -24.06 2.91 -6.30
CA GLU A 26 -24.85 2.03 -7.15
C GLU A 26 -26.34 2.17 -6.80
N THR A 27 -27.20 2.20 -7.80
CA THR A 27 -28.65 2.24 -7.63
C THR A 27 -29.33 1.44 -8.72
N THR A 28 -30.22 0.53 -8.33
CA THR A 28 -31.09 -0.18 -9.28
C THR A 28 -32.28 0.69 -9.61
N LEU A 29 -32.45 1.03 -10.89
CA LEU A 29 -33.58 1.83 -11.39
C LEU A 29 -34.85 0.98 -11.46
N LEU A 30 -36.01 1.63 -11.46
CA LEU A 30 -37.32 0.98 -11.67
C LEU A 30 -37.40 0.17 -12.98
N SER A 31 -36.57 0.52 -13.98
CA SER A 31 -36.43 -0.21 -15.24
C SER A 31 -35.61 -1.51 -15.13
N GLY A 32 -35.10 -1.84 -13.94
CA GLY A 32 -34.18 -2.97 -13.71
C GLY A 32 -32.73 -2.68 -14.11
N LYS A 33 -32.40 -1.49 -14.60
CA LYS A 33 -31.03 -1.10 -14.98
C LYS A 33 -30.23 -0.65 -13.76
N THR A 34 -28.93 -0.96 -13.75
CA THR A 34 -27.99 -0.43 -12.76
C THR A 34 -27.49 0.96 -13.19
N TYR A 35 -27.64 1.93 -12.30
CA TYR A 35 -27.02 3.25 -12.38
C TYR A 35 -25.78 3.27 -11.47
N ILE A 36 -24.64 3.68 -12.03
CA ILE A 36 -23.38 3.85 -11.29
C ILE A 36 -22.94 5.31 -11.40
N GLN A 37 -22.65 5.92 -10.25
CA GLN A 37 -21.99 7.21 -10.15
C GLN A 37 -20.67 7.03 -9.41
N ALA A 38 -19.56 7.03 -10.15
CA ALA A 38 -18.21 6.96 -9.58
C ALA A 38 -17.63 8.36 -9.34
N SER A 39 -16.81 8.52 -8.31
CA SER A 39 -16.01 9.73 -8.11
C SER A 39 -14.93 9.81 -9.20
N PRO A 40 -14.62 11.01 -9.74
CA PRO A 40 -13.43 11.20 -10.56
C PRO A 40 -12.14 11.12 -9.73
N GLU A 41 -12.24 11.20 -8.41
CA GLU A 41 -11.09 11.11 -7.50
C GLU A 41 -10.64 9.65 -7.38
N GLN A 42 -9.40 9.38 -7.80
CA GLN A 42 -8.78 8.08 -7.60
C GLN A 42 -8.32 7.97 -6.16
N LYS A 43 -8.74 6.91 -5.46
CA LYS A 43 -8.17 6.59 -4.16
C LYS A 43 -6.73 6.17 -4.35
N PHE A 44 -5.82 6.88 -3.71
CA PHE A 44 -4.41 6.47 -3.71
C PHE A 44 -4.28 5.16 -2.93
N ALA A 45 -4.02 4.07 -3.65
CA ALA A 45 -3.72 2.78 -3.08
C ALA A 45 -2.51 2.17 -3.83
N ARG A 46 -1.44 1.89 -3.09
CA ARG A 46 -0.25 1.21 -3.62
C ARG A 46 0.04 0.00 -2.76
N THR A 47 0.14 -1.17 -3.34
CA THR A 47 0.52 -2.39 -2.63
C THR A 47 1.72 -3.02 -3.31
N PHE A 48 2.64 -3.50 -2.48
CA PHE A 48 3.89 -4.08 -2.93
C PHE A 48 4.12 -5.44 -2.28
N GLU A 49 4.70 -6.36 -3.04
CA GLU A 49 5.32 -7.56 -2.52
C GLU A 49 6.81 -7.30 -2.27
N CYS A 50 7.26 -7.62 -1.07
CA CYS A 50 8.60 -7.28 -0.59
C CYS A 50 9.35 -8.52 -0.11
N TYR A 51 10.68 -8.44 -0.18
CA TYR A 51 11.62 -9.42 0.35
C TYR A 51 12.76 -8.71 1.08
N THR A 52 13.07 -9.14 2.29
CA THR A 52 14.19 -8.60 3.06
C THR A 52 14.87 -9.68 3.88
N GLU A 53 16.18 -9.56 4.04
CA GLU A 53 16.99 -10.36 4.98
C GLU A 53 17.26 -9.61 6.28
N VAL A 54 16.64 -8.42 6.44
CA VAL A 54 16.88 -7.49 7.53
C VAL A 54 15.58 -7.30 8.31
N PHE A 55 15.39 -8.06 9.39
CA PHE A 55 14.17 -7.97 10.21
C PHE A 55 13.93 -6.56 10.77
N SER A 56 15.00 -5.77 10.99
CA SER A 56 14.86 -4.40 11.48
C SER A 56 14.09 -3.50 10.51
N GLU A 57 14.12 -3.79 9.20
CA GLU A 57 13.29 -3.11 8.20
C GLU A 57 11.80 -3.31 8.49
N ILE A 58 11.38 -4.57 8.66
CA ILE A 58 9.98 -4.92 8.99
C ILE A 58 9.58 -4.26 10.31
N SER A 59 10.43 -4.35 11.35
CA SER A 59 10.14 -3.73 12.65
C SER A 59 10.00 -2.20 12.57
N THR A 60 10.80 -1.55 11.71
CA THR A 60 10.72 -0.11 11.47
C THR A 60 9.41 0.25 10.78
N LEU A 61 9.01 -0.51 9.75
CA LEU A 61 7.75 -0.30 9.03
C LEU A 61 6.53 -0.58 9.92
N LEU A 62 6.60 -1.59 10.80
CA LEU A 62 5.57 -1.83 11.82
C LEU A 62 5.42 -0.65 12.78
N GLY A 63 6.52 -0.01 13.17
CA GLY A 63 6.50 1.20 13.99
C GLY A 63 5.87 2.42 13.32
N LYS A 64 5.68 2.39 11.99
CA LYS A 64 5.09 3.49 11.20
C LYS A 64 3.67 3.22 10.72
N LEU A 65 3.03 2.13 11.16
CA LEU A 65 1.64 1.81 10.79
C LEU A 65 0.69 2.96 11.12
N GLY A 66 -0.15 3.33 10.15
CA GLY A 66 -1.15 4.39 10.29
C GLY A 66 -0.60 5.80 10.50
N SER A 67 0.71 5.97 10.64
CA SER A 67 1.33 7.28 10.81
C SER A 67 1.50 7.97 9.46
N PRO A 68 1.20 9.28 9.37
CA PRO A 68 1.40 10.02 8.13
C PRO A 68 2.89 10.16 7.83
N GLY A 69 3.25 9.97 6.57
CA GLY A 69 4.61 10.08 6.06
C GLY A 69 4.64 10.37 4.56
N THR A 70 5.86 10.48 4.02
CA THR A 70 6.07 10.63 2.58
C THR A 70 6.47 9.29 1.99
N LEU A 71 5.67 8.78 1.04
CA LEU A 71 6.02 7.63 0.22
C LEU A 71 6.77 8.13 -1.01
N VAL A 72 7.98 7.65 -1.24
CA VAL A 72 8.74 7.93 -2.46
C VAL A 72 8.86 6.65 -3.27
N ILE A 73 8.46 6.71 -4.53
CA ILE A 73 8.61 5.61 -5.50
C ILE A 73 9.47 6.13 -6.64
N ASP A 74 10.65 5.55 -6.78
CA ASP A 74 11.76 5.97 -7.64
C ASP A 74 12.16 7.43 -7.43
N SER A 75 11.43 8.40 -7.99
CA SER A 75 11.65 9.84 -7.79
C SER A 75 10.36 10.62 -7.49
N ASP A 76 9.21 9.97 -7.56
CA ASP A 76 7.92 10.59 -7.28
C ASP A 76 7.63 10.57 -5.79
N SER A 77 7.33 11.75 -5.23
CA SER A 77 7.03 11.91 -3.81
C SER A 77 5.53 12.09 -3.58
N TYR A 78 4.96 11.20 -2.76
CA TYR A 78 3.56 11.19 -2.37
C TYR A 78 3.46 11.54 -0.87
N THR A 79 3.02 12.76 -0.57
CA THR A 79 2.86 13.26 0.80
C THR A 79 1.57 12.77 1.45
N SER A 80 1.53 12.77 2.78
CA SER A 80 0.36 12.34 3.58
C SER A 80 -0.08 10.90 3.31
N CYS A 81 0.88 10.04 2.95
CA CYS A 81 0.67 8.61 2.83
C CYS A 81 0.80 7.93 4.19
N TYR A 82 0.21 6.75 4.33
CA TYR A 82 0.33 5.93 5.54
C TYR A 82 0.35 4.45 5.18
N ILE A 83 1.00 3.64 6.01
CA ILE A 83 0.96 2.18 5.85
C ILE A 83 -0.37 1.68 6.40
N VAL A 84 -1.12 0.96 5.56
CA VAL A 84 -2.43 0.38 5.91
C VAL A 84 -2.19 -0.90 6.73
N PRO A 85 -2.68 -0.98 7.98
CA PRO A 85 -2.65 -2.22 8.74
C PRO A 85 -3.67 -3.23 8.18
N PRO A 86 -3.40 -4.54 8.26
CA PRO A 86 -2.21 -5.16 8.83
C PRO A 86 -1.05 -5.30 7.82
N LEU A 87 0.20 -5.14 8.30
CA LEU A 87 1.40 -5.58 7.57
C LEU A 87 1.63 -7.06 7.88
N LYS A 88 1.50 -7.92 6.87
CA LYS A 88 1.67 -9.36 7.00
C LYS A 88 3.04 -9.77 6.48
N TYR A 89 3.81 -10.48 7.31
CA TYR A 89 5.11 -11.03 6.95
C TYR A 89 5.20 -12.53 7.26
N LYS A 90 6.07 -13.23 6.54
CA LYS A 90 6.40 -14.65 6.75
C LYS A 90 7.88 -14.90 6.49
N GLU A 91 8.49 -15.80 7.24
CA GLU A 91 9.79 -16.36 6.86
C GLU A 91 9.63 -17.34 5.71
N LEU A 92 10.54 -17.31 4.75
CA LEU A 92 10.55 -18.28 3.63
C LEU A 92 10.86 -19.70 4.13
N ILE A 93 11.84 -19.79 5.01
CA ILE A 93 12.25 -21.01 5.71
C ILE A 93 12.45 -20.61 7.16
N MET A 94 11.83 -21.34 8.09
CA MET A 94 11.93 -21.04 9.52
C MET A 94 13.39 -21.01 9.96
N GLY A 95 13.81 -19.90 10.59
CA GLY A 95 15.18 -19.68 11.06
C GLY A 95 16.16 -19.20 9.98
N SER A 96 15.71 -18.96 8.74
CA SER A 96 16.59 -18.46 7.67
C SER A 96 16.91 -16.97 7.77
N GLY A 97 16.12 -16.20 8.54
CA GLY A 97 16.20 -14.73 8.57
C GLY A 97 15.77 -14.07 7.25
N LYS A 98 15.14 -14.82 6.34
CA LYS A 98 14.67 -14.33 5.03
C LYS A 98 13.16 -14.18 5.08
N TYR A 99 12.69 -12.95 4.89
CA TYR A 99 11.30 -12.58 5.06
C TYR A 99 10.69 -12.17 3.73
N THR A 100 9.42 -12.53 3.54
CA THR A 100 8.55 -11.93 2.53
C THR A 100 7.38 -11.26 3.24
N TYR A 101 6.96 -10.11 2.72
CA TYR A 101 5.84 -9.38 3.28
C TYR A 101 5.09 -8.61 2.22
N THR A 102 3.82 -8.29 2.52
CA THR A 102 3.01 -7.42 1.69
C THR A 102 2.72 -6.15 2.45
N ILE A 103 2.96 -5.01 1.80
CA ILE A 103 2.75 -3.69 2.38
C ILE A 103 1.84 -2.87 1.47
N SER A 104 0.82 -2.26 2.07
CA SER A 104 -0.15 -1.40 1.39
C SER A 104 -0.05 0.02 1.93
N PHE A 105 -0.19 1.00 1.03
CA PHE A 105 -0.17 2.42 1.34
C PHE A 105 -1.49 3.06 0.93
N GLY A 106 -2.06 3.83 1.84
CA GLY A 106 -3.14 4.77 1.56
C GLY A 106 -2.61 6.21 1.56
N ARG A 107 -3.48 7.16 1.22
CA ARG A 107 -3.19 8.60 1.36
C ARG A 107 -4.35 9.29 2.05
N HIS A 108 -4.05 10.14 3.02
CA HIS A 108 -5.05 11.06 3.54
C HIS A 108 -5.39 12.08 2.45
N THR A 109 -6.64 12.07 2.00
CA THR A 109 -7.22 13.16 1.23
C THR A 109 -7.87 14.11 2.23
N ALA A 110 -7.48 15.38 2.19
CA ALA A 110 -8.16 16.45 2.92
C ALA A 110 -9.54 16.72 2.30
#